data_AF-A0A1H1SV45-F1
#
_entry.id   AF-A0A1H1SV45-F1
#
_cell.length_a   1.000
_cell.length_b   1.000
_cell.length_c   1.000
_cell.angle_alpha   90.00
_cell.angle_beta   90.00
_cell.angle_gamma   90.00
#
_symmetry.space_group_name_H-M   'P 1'
#
loop_
_entity.id
_entity.type
_entity.pdbx_description
1 polymer ?
#
loop_
_entity_poly.entity_id
_entity_poly.type
_entity_poly.pdbx_seq_one_letter_code
_entity_poly.pdbx_strand_id
1 'polypeptide(L)'
;MVTVAAAVLAPAAPVAAAPPVALAAPAKIAPCGPDEVTAADTAIADQVRPSMNGPRLGRAINGRGIACARAIVATVQDRGLGHRAAVIALTTAIAESTLNNHTVAYDHDSLGLFQQRPSQGWGRPDQLIDPVFATNAFLSSMLRKYPGDRWMSGDIGAICQRVQGSAFPLAYAPEAHDALLIVSRLWGTKTKEPAAAPSAAVPSGPFQKALVVSGAELGPLGERHELALTDWNGDGKPDLTVVKGSGTVTGKTEVRILDGASGFANLLLDSATALGPTDATHAYAFTDWNGDKKPDLVVVQRSGATADGLTRVSVLDGASSFRRFLIPAGSVPAVTGDRHQFAVADWNGDGRPDLVITQTSGTASKKMEIQVLDGAAGFQRHLTPTLVTSEPESTDRQVIVTDFDADKRPDLAAIQKATAADGKTRLNVLDGASNLQDVLLSADTAPGASAHLDVLVTAWNGDRKLDLMMVQKTGTPSGRAELVVLGG
;
A
#
# COMPACT_ATOMS: atom_id res chain seq x y z
N MET A 1 -75.47 11.48 22.01
CA MET A 1 -75.42 10.56 20.86
C MET A 1 -74.61 11.25 19.77
N VAL A 2 -73.39 10.78 19.52
CA VAL A 2 -72.48 11.34 18.50
C VAL A 2 -72.47 10.36 17.34
N THR A 3 -72.86 10.84 16.16
CA THR A 3 -72.91 10.09 14.90
C THR A 3 -71.50 10.07 14.28
N VAL A 4 -70.91 8.88 14.12
CA VAL A 4 -69.63 8.68 13.43
C VAL A 4 -69.94 8.28 11.98
N ALA A 5 -69.48 9.07 11.02
CA ALA A 5 -69.57 8.77 9.59
C ALA A 5 -68.40 7.84 9.19
N ALA A 6 -68.74 6.66 8.66
CA ALA A 6 -67.78 5.70 8.14
C ALA A 6 -67.32 6.11 6.73
N ALA A 7 -66.02 6.29 6.55
CA ALA A 7 -65.41 6.46 5.23
C ALA A 7 -65.25 5.10 4.53
N VAL A 8 -65.78 4.99 3.32
CA VAL A 8 -65.66 3.79 2.47
C VAL A 8 -64.29 3.82 1.78
N LEU A 9 -63.44 2.82 2.04
CA LEU A 9 -62.21 2.58 1.28
C LEU A 9 -62.56 2.00 -0.09
N ALA A 10 -62.04 2.61 -1.16
CA ALA A 10 -62.05 2.03 -2.50
C ALA A 10 -61.00 0.92 -2.63
N PRO A 11 -61.26 -0.15 -3.43
CA PRO A 11 -60.30 -1.22 -3.63
C PRO A 11 -59.13 -0.77 -4.51
N ALA A 12 -57.93 -1.22 -4.17
CA ALA A 12 -56.71 -1.00 -4.94
C ALA A 12 -56.81 -1.68 -6.32
N ALA A 13 -56.42 -0.96 -7.38
CA ALA A 13 -56.34 -1.48 -8.74
C ALA A 13 -55.25 -2.57 -8.85
N PRO A 14 -55.45 -3.61 -9.67
CA PRO A 14 -54.45 -4.65 -9.86
C PRO A 14 -53.25 -4.09 -10.62
N VAL A 15 -52.06 -4.28 -10.06
CA VAL A 15 -50.78 -4.00 -10.74
C VAL A 15 -50.62 -5.01 -11.87
N ALA A 16 -50.61 -4.53 -13.12
CA ALA A 16 -50.36 -5.37 -14.28
C ALA A 16 -48.93 -5.95 -14.22
N ALA A 17 -48.82 -7.27 -14.35
CA ALA A 17 -47.53 -7.95 -14.46
C ALA A 17 -46.79 -7.47 -15.72
N ALA A 18 -45.54 -7.06 -15.56
CA ALA A 18 -44.66 -6.72 -16.67
C ALA A 18 -44.44 -7.96 -17.57
N PRO A 19 -44.35 -7.80 -18.89
CA PRO A 19 -44.11 -8.92 -19.79
C PRO A 19 -42.72 -9.53 -19.56
N PRO A 20 -42.55 -10.84 -19.79
CA PRO A 20 -41.24 -11.48 -19.65
C PRO A 20 -40.28 -10.88 -20.68
N VAL A 21 -39.14 -10.38 -20.20
CA VAL A 21 -38.03 -9.93 -21.05
C VAL A 21 -37.53 -11.15 -21.83
N ALA A 22 -37.72 -11.13 -23.14
CA ALA A 22 -37.13 -12.12 -24.02
C ALA A 22 -35.60 -12.03 -23.90
N LEU A 23 -34.93 -13.14 -23.58
CA LEU A 23 -33.47 -13.20 -23.63
C LEU A 23 -33.02 -12.91 -25.07
N ALA A 24 -32.32 -11.79 -25.25
CA ALA A 24 -31.62 -11.49 -26.49
C ALA A 24 -30.59 -12.60 -26.78
N ALA A 25 -30.45 -12.99 -28.05
CA ALA A 25 -29.43 -13.92 -28.51
C ALA A 25 -28.03 -13.48 -28.02
N PRO A 26 -27.10 -14.41 -27.72
CA PRO A 26 -25.78 -14.05 -27.21
C PRO A 26 -25.06 -13.16 -28.22
N ALA A 27 -24.80 -11.91 -27.82
CA ALA A 27 -24.08 -10.95 -28.64
C ALA A 27 -22.70 -11.52 -29.00
N LYS A 28 -22.31 -11.47 -30.27
CA LYS A 28 -20.98 -11.91 -30.71
C LYS A 28 -19.92 -11.06 -30.01
N ILE A 29 -19.02 -11.69 -29.26
CA ILE A 29 -17.95 -11.01 -28.52
C ILE A 29 -16.64 -11.18 -29.31
N ALA A 30 -15.99 -10.08 -29.70
CA ALA A 30 -14.72 -10.07 -30.42
C ALA A 30 -13.53 -10.40 -29.50
N PRO A 31 -12.39 -10.85 -30.06
CA PRO A 31 -11.11 -10.84 -29.37
C PRO A 31 -10.69 -9.38 -29.08
N CYS A 32 -9.77 -9.22 -28.13
CA CYS A 32 -9.28 -7.89 -27.73
C CYS A 32 -7.89 -7.55 -28.27
N GLY A 33 -7.35 -8.39 -29.15
CA GLY A 33 -6.05 -8.22 -29.79
C GLY A 33 -5.84 -9.27 -30.88
N PRO A 34 -4.74 -9.17 -31.63
CA PRO A 34 -4.37 -10.17 -32.64
C PRO A 34 -3.96 -11.51 -32.02
N ASP A 35 -3.48 -11.49 -30.77
CA ASP A 35 -3.02 -12.67 -30.05
C ASP A 35 -4.19 -13.40 -29.38
N GLU A 36 -4.20 -14.73 -29.47
CA GLU A 36 -5.12 -15.57 -28.70
C GLU A 36 -4.85 -15.46 -27.19
N VAL A 37 -5.81 -15.96 -26.39
CA VAL A 37 -5.64 -16.08 -24.93
C VAL A 37 -4.39 -16.89 -24.62
N THR A 38 -3.43 -16.29 -23.92
CA THR A 38 -2.16 -16.95 -23.60
C THR A 38 -2.26 -17.78 -22.32
N ALA A 39 -1.29 -18.68 -22.12
CA ALA A 39 -1.13 -19.38 -20.84
C ALA A 39 -0.87 -18.39 -19.68
N ALA A 40 -0.16 -17.29 -19.95
CA ALA A 40 0.08 -16.23 -18.98
C ALA A 40 -1.23 -15.51 -18.59
N ASP A 41 -2.11 -15.23 -19.56
CA ASP A 41 -3.41 -14.62 -19.30
C ASP A 41 -4.27 -15.53 -18.39
N THR A 42 -4.23 -16.84 -18.62
CA THR A 42 -4.94 -17.84 -17.79
C THR A 42 -4.35 -17.92 -16.37
N ALA A 43 -3.02 -17.96 -16.26
CA ALA A 43 -2.34 -17.99 -14.97
C ALA A 43 -2.63 -16.73 -14.13
N ILE A 44 -2.62 -15.54 -14.75
CA ILE A 44 -2.98 -14.30 -14.08
C ILE A 44 -4.42 -14.36 -13.59
N ALA A 45 -5.36 -14.84 -14.43
CA ALA A 45 -6.75 -14.98 -14.03
C ALA A 45 -6.90 -15.90 -12.81
N ASP A 46 -6.22 -17.04 -12.79
CA ASP A 46 -6.24 -17.98 -11.66
C ASP A 46 -5.66 -17.38 -10.38
N GLN A 47 -4.60 -16.55 -10.50
CA GLN A 47 -3.96 -15.90 -9.36
C GLN A 47 -4.83 -14.82 -8.71
N VAL A 48 -5.55 -14.02 -9.51
CA VAL A 48 -6.34 -12.89 -8.96
C VAL A 48 -7.74 -13.30 -8.51
N ARG A 49 -8.33 -14.34 -9.13
CA ARG A 49 -9.72 -14.79 -8.89
C ARG A 49 -10.09 -14.97 -7.41
N PRO A 50 -9.24 -15.52 -6.52
CA PRO A 50 -9.60 -15.70 -5.11
C PRO A 50 -9.78 -14.39 -4.34
N SER A 51 -9.14 -13.31 -4.79
CA SER A 51 -9.11 -11.99 -4.13
C SER A 51 -10.09 -10.98 -4.72
N MET A 52 -10.82 -11.36 -5.78
CA MET A 52 -11.79 -10.52 -6.46
C MET A 52 -13.16 -10.59 -5.80
N ASN A 53 -13.79 -9.43 -5.66
CA ASN A 53 -15.07 -9.26 -4.97
C ASN A 53 -16.05 -8.32 -5.72
N GLY A 54 -15.67 -7.84 -6.90
CA GLY A 54 -16.52 -7.01 -7.74
C GLY A 54 -17.81 -7.72 -8.14
N PRO A 55 -18.98 -7.06 -8.07
CA PRO A 55 -20.26 -7.70 -8.35
C PRO A 55 -20.46 -8.08 -9.83
N ARG A 56 -19.78 -7.43 -10.78
CA ARG A 56 -19.90 -7.74 -12.22
C ARG A 56 -18.87 -8.77 -12.69
N LEU A 57 -17.59 -8.57 -12.36
CA LEU A 57 -16.52 -9.49 -12.79
C LEU A 57 -16.23 -10.54 -11.73
N GLY A 58 -15.69 -10.14 -10.58
CA GLY A 58 -15.47 -11.04 -9.45
C GLY A 58 -14.79 -12.34 -9.84
N ARG A 59 -15.37 -13.46 -9.39
CA ARG A 59 -14.85 -14.81 -9.66
C ARG A 59 -15.02 -15.28 -11.12
N ALA A 60 -15.71 -14.52 -11.97
CA ALA A 60 -15.90 -14.87 -13.38
C ALA A 60 -14.67 -14.56 -14.26
N ILE A 61 -13.62 -13.93 -13.70
CA ILE A 61 -12.38 -13.66 -14.43
C ILE A 61 -11.75 -14.94 -15.00
N ASN A 62 -11.34 -14.86 -16.26
CA ASN A 62 -10.72 -15.93 -17.03
C ASN A 62 -9.66 -15.34 -17.98
N GLY A 63 -8.92 -16.20 -18.68
CA GLY A 63 -7.84 -15.76 -19.58
C GLY A 63 -8.29 -14.80 -20.68
N ARG A 64 -9.54 -14.90 -21.16
CA ARG A 64 -10.09 -13.93 -22.12
C ARG A 64 -10.23 -12.53 -21.51
N GLY A 65 -10.78 -12.46 -20.30
CA GLY A 65 -10.89 -11.19 -19.57
C GLY A 65 -9.51 -10.55 -19.35
N ILE A 66 -8.50 -11.34 -19.00
CA ILE A 66 -7.12 -10.86 -18.86
C ILE A 66 -6.53 -10.40 -20.19
N ALA A 67 -6.76 -11.11 -21.30
CA ALA A 67 -6.32 -10.68 -22.63
C ALA A 67 -6.94 -9.32 -23.02
N CYS A 68 -8.20 -9.08 -22.68
CA CYS A 68 -8.85 -7.78 -22.86
C CYS A 68 -8.30 -6.69 -21.94
N ALA A 69 -8.04 -7.02 -20.68
CA ALA A 69 -7.39 -6.10 -19.75
C ALA A 69 -5.97 -5.73 -20.20
N ARG A 70 -5.21 -6.69 -20.74
CA ARG A 70 -3.87 -6.49 -21.30
C ARG A 70 -3.88 -5.51 -22.45
N ALA A 71 -4.85 -5.59 -23.36
CA ALA A 71 -5.01 -4.62 -24.45
C ALA A 71 -5.28 -3.19 -23.95
N ILE A 72 -6.13 -3.04 -22.92
CA ILE A 72 -6.41 -1.75 -22.29
C ILE A 72 -5.13 -1.20 -21.63
N VAL A 73 -4.43 -2.01 -20.83
CA VAL A 73 -3.21 -1.62 -20.12
C VAL A 73 -2.10 -1.21 -21.09
N ALA A 74 -1.87 -1.99 -22.15
CA ALA A 74 -0.88 -1.67 -23.17
C ALA A 74 -1.21 -0.34 -23.86
N THR A 75 -2.48 -0.11 -24.22
CA THR A 75 -2.91 1.14 -24.85
C THR A 75 -2.71 2.36 -23.94
N VAL A 76 -2.93 2.20 -22.63
CA VAL A 76 -2.67 3.27 -21.65
C VAL A 76 -1.18 3.59 -21.56
N GLN A 77 -0.33 2.56 -21.55
CA GLN A 77 1.13 2.70 -21.53
C GLN A 77 1.66 3.35 -22.81
N ASP A 78 1.15 2.96 -23.98
CA ASP A 78 1.53 3.54 -25.29
C ASP A 78 1.16 5.02 -25.38
N ARG A 79 0.12 5.42 -24.65
CA ARG A 79 -0.29 6.83 -24.51
C ARG A 79 0.55 7.62 -23.49
N GLY A 80 1.51 6.97 -22.82
CA GLY A 80 2.36 7.60 -21.79
C GLY A 80 1.59 7.92 -20.50
N LEU A 81 0.44 7.31 -20.27
CA LEU A 81 -0.36 7.52 -19.06
C LEU A 81 -0.02 6.47 -18.00
N GLY A 82 -0.08 6.87 -16.73
CA GLY A 82 0.35 6.05 -15.59
C GLY A 82 -0.66 5.00 -15.13
N HIS A 83 -0.26 4.19 -14.15
CA HIS A 83 -1.00 3.05 -13.61
C HIS A 83 -2.46 3.37 -13.26
N ARG A 84 -2.70 4.54 -12.64
CA ARG A 84 -4.05 4.99 -12.26
C ARG A 84 -4.99 5.16 -13.46
N ALA A 85 -4.49 5.61 -14.61
CA ALA A 85 -5.31 5.73 -15.83
C ALA A 85 -5.75 4.35 -16.33
N ALA A 86 -4.88 3.34 -16.19
CA ALA A 86 -5.22 1.97 -16.53
C ALA A 86 -6.23 1.36 -15.56
N VAL A 87 -6.11 1.64 -14.25
CA VAL A 87 -7.13 1.23 -13.28
C VAL A 87 -8.47 1.89 -13.62
N ILE A 88 -8.52 3.20 -13.85
CA ILE A 88 -9.77 3.91 -14.22
C ILE A 88 -10.39 3.36 -15.52
N ALA A 89 -9.56 3.13 -16.55
CA ALA A 89 -10.03 2.57 -17.81
C ALA A 89 -10.54 1.13 -17.63
N LEU A 90 -9.82 0.30 -16.86
CA LEU A 90 -10.21 -1.08 -16.63
C LEU A 90 -11.45 -1.18 -15.73
N THR A 91 -11.57 -0.36 -14.68
CA THR A 91 -12.80 -0.23 -13.86
C THR A 91 -13.99 0.10 -14.75
N THR A 92 -13.81 1.02 -15.69
CA THR A 92 -14.88 1.37 -16.64
C THR A 92 -15.24 0.17 -17.51
N ALA A 93 -14.27 -0.52 -18.11
CA ALA A 93 -14.54 -1.66 -18.98
C ALA A 93 -15.19 -2.85 -18.22
N ILE A 94 -14.79 -3.09 -16.96
CA ILE A 94 -15.41 -4.08 -16.09
C ILE A 94 -16.87 -3.72 -15.83
N ALA A 95 -17.12 -2.47 -15.42
CA ALA A 95 -18.47 -2.02 -15.20
C ALA A 95 -19.29 -2.16 -16.49
N GLU A 96 -18.84 -1.60 -17.59
CA GLU A 96 -19.66 -1.51 -18.80
C GLU A 96 -19.94 -2.85 -19.47
N SER A 97 -18.99 -3.78 -19.46
CA SER A 97 -19.12 -5.03 -20.24
C SER A 97 -18.68 -6.30 -19.53
N THR A 98 -18.20 -6.21 -18.28
CA THR A 98 -17.52 -7.34 -17.63
C THR A 98 -16.34 -7.86 -18.48
N LEU A 99 -15.63 -6.94 -19.16
CA LEU A 99 -14.55 -7.22 -20.11
C LEU A 99 -14.96 -8.02 -21.36
N ASN A 100 -16.23 -7.91 -21.79
CA ASN A 100 -16.71 -8.50 -23.03
C ASN A 100 -16.70 -7.46 -24.16
N ASN A 101 -15.86 -7.67 -25.18
CA ASN A 101 -15.80 -6.78 -26.35
C ASN A 101 -16.98 -7.03 -27.32
N HIS A 102 -18.14 -6.43 -27.07
CA HIS A 102 -19.36 -6.67 -27.84
C HIS A 102 -19.28 -6.09 -29.26
N THR A 103 -19.45 -6.94 -30.27
CA THR A 103 -19.46 -6.52 -31.70
C THR A 103 -20.83 -6.16 -32.24
N VAL A 104 -21.87 -6.48 -31.48
CA VAL A 104 -23.27 -6.18 -31.80
C VAL A 104 -23.80 -5.33 -30.66
N ALA A 105 -24.53 -4.28 -31.03
CA ALA A 105 -25.09 -3.38 -30.04
C ALA A 105 -26.10 -4.12 -29.14
N TYR A 106 -25.98 -3.93 -27.84
CA TYR A 106 -26.78 -4.63 -26.83
C TYR A 106 -27.72 -3.69 -26.08
N ASP A 107 -27.23 -2.52 -25.66
CA ASP A 107 -28.02 -1.44 -25.08
C ASP A 107 -27.96 -0.22 -26.00
N HIS A 108 -29.09 0.13 -26.64
CA HIS A 108 -29.16 1.09 -27.75
C HIS A 108 -28.18 0.76 -28.90
N ASP A 109 -27.23 1.66 -29.19
CA ASP A 109 -26.15 1.51 -30.18
C ASP A 109 -24.76 1.36 -29.51
N SER A 110 -24.70 0.97 -28.23
CA SER A 110 -23.47 0.78 -27.46
C SER A 110 -22.66 -0.43 -27.93
N LEU A 111 -21.35 -0.24 -28.12
CA LEU A 111 -20.43 -1.26 -28.63
C LEU A 111 -19.14 -1.36 -27.79
N GLY A 112 -18.48 -2.51 -27.91
CA GLY A 112 -17.15 -2.76 -27.39
C GLY A 112 -17.01 -2.81 -25.86
N LEU A 113 -15.76 -2.83 -25.40
CA LEU A 113 -15.41 -2.99 -23.98
C LEU A 113 -15.98 -1.90 -23.05
N PHE A 114 -16.14 -0.69 -23.58
CA PHE A 114 -16.59 0.48 -22.83
C PHE A 114 -18.06 0.82 -23.09
N GLN A 115 -18.80 -0.02 -23.82
CA GLN A 115 -20.19 0.23 -24.22
C GLN A 115 -20.41 1.65 -24.76
N GLN A 116 -19.50 2.12 -25.61
CA GLN A 116 -19.51 3.47 -26.15
C GLN A 116 -20.51 3.56 -27.32
N ARG A 117 -21.14 4.72 -27.48
CA ARG A 117 -22.21 4.94 -28.45
C ARG A 117 -21.77 5.83 -29.62
N PRO A 118 -21.88 5.37 -30.88
CA PRO A 118 -21.67 6.22 -32.06
C PRO A 118 -22.56 7.46 -32.06
N SER A 119 -23.84 7.31 -31.70
CA SER A 119 -24.81 8.41 -31.60
C SER A 119 -24.43 9.49 -30.57
N GLN A 120 -23.55 9.20 -29.62
CA GLN A 120 -23.03 10.17 -28.65
C GLN A 120 -21.65 10.74 -29.03
N GLY A 121 -21.16 10.42 -30.23
CA GLY A 121 -19.92 10.98 -30.78
C GLY A 121 -18.64 10.29 -30.30
N TRP A 122 -18.72 9.08 -29.74
CA TRP A 122 -17.53 8.33 -29.29
C TRP A 122 -16.67 7.79 -30.44
N GLY A 123 -17.27 7.54 -31.61
CA GLY A 123 -16.59 6.99 -32.79
C GLY A 123 -17.54 6.25 -33.72
N ARG A 124 -17.03 5.69 -34.82
CA ARG A 124 -17.83 4.82 -35.71
C ARG A 124 -17.93 3.39 -35.13
N PRO A 125 -18.97 2.61 -35.48
CA PRO A 125 -19.15 1.25 -34.97
C PRO A 125 -17.92 0.34 -35.10
N ASP A 126 -17.23 0.37 -36.24
CA ASP A 126 -16.01 -0.40 -36.50
C ASP A 126 -14.84 -0.02 -35.58
N GLN A 127 -14.80 1.24 -35.15
CA GLN A 127 -13.76 1.76 -34.27
C GLN A 127 -14.06 1.43 -32.80
N LEU A 128 -15.33 1.38 -32.40
CA LEU A 128 -15.69 1.14 -30.99
C LEU A 128 -15.52 -0.32 -30.56
N ILE A 129 -15.45 -1.25 -31.52
CA ILE A 129 -15.14 -2.66 -31.28
C ILE A 129 -13.63 -2.94 -31.29
N ASP A 130 -12.80 -1.97 -31.69
CA ASP A 130 -11.34 -2.02 -31.55
C ASP A 130 -10.96 -1.53 -30.14
N PRO A 131 -10.41 -2.41 -29.27
CA PRO A 131 -10.01 -2.04 -27.92
C PRO A 131 -9.04 -0.86 -27.86
N VAL A 132 -8.10 -0.78 -28.81
CA VAL A 132 -7.08 0.29 -28.81
C VAL A 132 -7.76 1.63 -29.07
N PHE A 133 -8.65 1.70 -30.06
CA PHE A 133 -9.41 2.91 -30.34
C PHE A 133 -10.36 3.26 -29.18
N ALA A 134 -11.16 2.30 -28.70
CA ALA A 134 -12.14 2.53 -27.64
C ALA A 134 -11.51 3.00 -26.33
N THR A 135 -10.38 2.40 -25.93
CA THR A 135 -9.56 2.87 -24.80
C THR A 135 -9.04 4.28 -25.04
N ASN A 136 -8.55 4.59 -26.24
CA ASN A 136 -8.09 5.94 -26.56
C ASN A 136 -9.23 6.98 -26.57
N ALA A 137 -10.43 6.62 -27.01
CA ALA A 137 -11.59 7.48 -26.95
C ALA A 137 -11.96 7.80 -25.50
N PHE A 138 -11.99 6.77 -24.63
CA PHE A 138 -12.21 6.91 -23.19
C PHE A 138 -11.18 7.84 -22.54
N LEU A 139 -9.89 7.59 -22.73
CA LEU A 139 -8.81 8.39 -22.14
C LEU A 139 -8.85 9.85 -22.62
N SER A 140 -9.21 10.09 -23.88
CA SER A 140 -9.39 11.46 -24.40
C SER A 140 -10.54 12.20 -23.71
N SER A 141 -11.65 11.50 -23.44
CA SER A 141 -12.78 12.06 -22.68
C SER A 141 -12.38 12.35 -21.23
N MET A 142 -11.65 11.43 -20.59
CA MET A 142 -11.11 11.62 -19.23
C MET A 142 -10.23 12.86 -19.12
N LEU A 143 -9.20 12.99 -19.97
CA LEU A 143 -8.28 14.12 -19.95
C LEU A 143 -8.97 15.46 -20.20
N ARG A 144 -9.99 15.48 -21.07
CA ARG A 144 -10.77 16.68 -21.36
C ARG A 144 -11.69 17.09 -20.18
N LYS A 145 -12.31 16.12 -19.51
CA LYS A 145 -13.21 16.36 -18.37
C LYS A 145 -12.46 16.64 -17.06
N TYR A 146 -11.21 16.22 -16.98
CA TYR A 146 -10.30 16.42 -15.84
C TYR A 146 -8.97 17.05 -16.30
N PRO A 147 -8.98 18.32 -16.75
CA PRO A 147 -7.76 19.01 -17.17
C PRO A 147 -6.80 19.23 -16.00
N GLY A 148 -5.50 19.31 -16.29
CA GLY A 148 -4.46 19.54 -15.29
C GLY A 148 -4.34 18.40 -14.27
N ASP A 149 -4.45 17.16 -14.74
CA ASP A 149 -4.27 15.94 -13.94
C ASP A 149 -5.23 15.77 -12.77
N ARG A 150 -6.38 16.46 -12.78
CA ARG A 150 -7.40 16.34 -11.71
C ARG A 150 -7.98 14.94 -11.55
N TRP A 151 -7.84 14.07 -12.55
CA TRP A 151 -8.22 12.66 -12.50
C TRP A 151 -7.24 11.82 -11.64
N MET A 152 -6.08 12.38 -11.29
CA MET A 152 -5.07 11.75 -10.43
C MET A 152 -5.45 11.72 -8.95
N SER A 153 -6.60 12.27 -8.57
CA SER A 153 -7.10 12.33 -7.19
C SER A 153 -8.61 12.13 -7.17
N GLY A 154 -9.15 11.67 -6.04
CA GLY A 154 -10.59 11.45 -5.85
C GLY A 154 -11.06 10.02 -6.18
N ASP A 155 -12.35 9.78 -6.01
CA ASP A 155 -12.95 8.45 -6.18
C ASP A 155 -12.92 7.98 -7.65
N ILE A 156 -12.40 6.77 -7.88
CA ILE A 156 -12.27 6.18 -9.23
C ILE A 156 -13.65 5.99 -9.86
N GLY A 157 -14.63 5.53 -9.08
CA GLY A 157 -15.99 5.32 -9.59
C GLY A 157 -16.63 6.62 -10.08
N ALA A 158 -16.49 7.70 -9.31
CA ALA A 158 -16.96 9.03 -9.68
C ALA A 158 -16.27 9.57 -10.94
N ILE A 159 -14.98 9.29 -11.12
CA ILE A 159 -14.26 9.63 -12.35
C ILE A 159 -14.84 8.86 -13.54
N CYS A 160 -14.95 7.53 -13.43
CA CYS A 160 -15.53 6.69 -14.49
C CYS A 160 -16.93 7.18 -14.88
N GLN A 161 -17.79 7.41 -13.89
CA GLN A 161 -19.13 7.93 -14.09
C GLN A 161 -19.14 9.29 -14.79
N ARG A 162 -18.27 10.22 -14.39
CA ARG A 162 -18.21 11.53 -15.04
C ARG A 162 -17.73 11.42 -16.49
N VAL A 163 -16.83 10.49 -16.79
CA VAL A 163 -16.31 10.26 -18.14
C VAL A 163 -17.36 9.61 -19.04
N GLN A 164 -18.07 8.59 -18.57
CA GLN A 164 -19.07 7.85 -19.34
C GLN A 164 -20.44 8.54 -19.38
N GLY A 165 -20.86 9.17 -18.28
CA GLY A 165 -22.19 9.77 -18.17
C GLY A 165 -23.33 8.73 -18.13
N SER A 166 -23.12 7.61 -17.45
CA SER A 166 -24.10 6.52 -17.36
C SER A 166 -25.31 6.87 -16.47
N ALA A 167 -26.44 6.19 -16.67
CA ALA A 167 -27.62 6.30 -15.81
C ALA A 167 -27.43 5.64 -14.42
N PHE A 168 -26.36 4.86 -14.23
CA PHE A 168 -26.08 4.10 -13.00
C PHE A 168 -24.74 4.54 -12.37
N PRO A 169 -24.69 5.70 -11.70
CA PRO A 169 -23.45 6.30 -11.23
C PRO A 169 -22.68 5.47 -10.20
N LEU A 170 -23.37 4.62 -9.44
CA LEU A 170 -22.77 3.79 -8.38
C LEU A 170 -22.22 2.44 -8.89
N ALA A 171 -22.34 2.15 -10.18
CA ALA A 171 -21.94 0.85 -10.73
C ALA A 171 -20.42 0.65 -10.87
N TYR A 172 -19.63 1.73 -10.81
CA TYR A 172 -18.18 1.68 -11.07
C TYR A 172 -17.34 1.45 -9.82
N ALA A 173 -17.66 2.13 -8.71
CA ALA A 173 -16.85 2.08 -7.50
C ALA A 173 -16.63 0.64 -6.97
N PRO A 174 -17.63 -0.27 -7.00
CA PRO A 174 -17.44 -1.66 -6.57
C PRO A 174 -16.43 -2.46 -7.42
N GLU A 175 -16.22 -2.06 -8.68
CA GLU A 175 -15.33 -2.79 -9.61
C GLU A 175 -13.88 -2.30 -9.57
N ALA A 176 -13.61 -1.21 -8.85
CA ALA A 176 -12.28 -0.58 -8.84
C ALA A 176 -11.21 -1.45 -8.17
N HIS A 177 -11.59 -2.25 -7.17
CA HIS A 177 -10.70 -3.21 -6.52
C HIS A 177 -10.25 -4.32 -7.49
N ASP A 178 -11.21 -4.91 -8.21
CA ASP A 178 -10.95 -5.96 -9.20
C ASP A 178 -10.08 -5.44 -10.35
N ALA A 179 -10.34 -4.22 -10.83
CA ALA A 179 -9.50 -3.56 -11.83
C ALA A 179 -8.06 -3.37 -11.34
N LEU A 180 -7.88 -2.92 -10.09
CA LEU A 180 -6.57 -2.72 -9.49
C LEU A 180 -5.76 -4.01 -9.45
N LEU A 181 -6.35 -5.13 -9.00
CA LEU A 181 -5.68 -6.43 -8.95
C LEU A 181 -5.16 -6.88 -10.32
N ILE A 182 -5.97 -6.68 -11.36
CA ILE A 182 -5.62 -7.08 -12.73
C ILE A 182 -4.52 -6.17 -13.30
N VAL A 183 -4.66 -4.84 -13.17
CA VAL A 183 -3.66 -3.90 -13.68
C VAL A 183 -2.31 -4.13 -13.00
N SER A 184 -2.28 -4.36 -11.68
CA SER A 184 -1.02 -4.63 -10.95
C SER A 184 -0.28 -5.86 -11.47
N ARG A 185 -0.96 -6.87 -12.02
CA ARG A 185 -0.32 -8.05 -12.62
C ARG A 185 0.18 -7.82 -14.04
N LEU A 186 -0.46 -6.92 -14.77
CA LEU A 186 -0.15 -6.61 -16.16
C LEU A 186 0.85 -5.45 -16.30
N TRP A 187 0.93 -4.56 -15.30
CA TRP A 187 1.78 -3.38 -15.34
C TRP A 187 3.27 -3.76 -15.35
N GLY A 188 4.04 -3.19 -16.28
CA GLY A 188 5.46 -3.53 -16.48
C GLY A 188 5.74 -4.66 -17.48
N THR A 189 4.71 -5.37 -17.97
CA THR A 189 4.88 -6.36 -19.06
C THR A 189 4.81 -5.69 -20.43
N LYS A 190 5.94 -5.18 -20.96
CA LYS A 190 5.98 -4.80 -22.38
C LYS A 190 6.02 -6.07 -23.22
N THR A 191 4.97 -6.36 -23.97
CA THR A 191 4.93 -7.48 -24.90
C THR A 191 5.88 -7.23 -26.07
N LYS A 192 7.01 -7.92 -26.06
CA LYS A 192 7.68 -8.40 -27.28
C LYS A 192 7.94 -9.88 -27.08
N GLU A 193 7.30 -10.72 -27.90
CA GLU A 193 7.49 -12.18 -27.93
C GLU A 193 8.95 -12.59 -28.24
N PRO A 194 9.36 -13.83 -27.90
CA PRO A 194 10.50 -14.05 -27.03
C PRO A 194 11.76 -14.48 -27.78
N ALA A 195 12.92 -14.07 -27.25
CA ALA A 195 14.15 -14.81 -27.44
C ALA A 195 14.53 -15.44 -26.09
N ALA A 196 14.59 -16.76 -26.06
CA ALA A 196 14.95 -17.54 -24.89
C ALA A 196 16.33 -17.16 -24.34
N ALA A 197 16.40 -16.80 -23.04
CA ALA A 197 17.62 -16.75 -22.23
C ALA A 197 17.24 -16.75 -20.72
N PRO A 198 18.18 -17.14 -19.84
CA PRO A 198 18.07 -18.29 -18.96
C PRO A 198 17.17 -18.07 -17.74
N SER A 199 16.67 -19.18 -17.19
CA SER A 199 15.94 -19.29 -15.93
C SER A 199 16.53 -18.39 -14.84
N ALA A 200 15.90 -17.24 -14.58
CA ALA A 200 16.07 -16.54 -13.31
C ALA A 200 15.59 -17.48 -12.22
N ALA A 201 16.45 -17.77 -11.25
CA ALA A 201 16.12 -18.67 -10.16
C ALA A 201 14.84 -18.20 -9.46
N VAL A 202 13.90 -19.13 -9.33
CA VAL A 202 12.73 -18.97 -8.47
C VAL A 202 13.24 -18.60 -7.07
N PRO A 203 12.73 -17.52 -6.42
CA PRO A 203 13.10 -17.21 -5.05
C PRO A 203 12.91 -18.46 -4.16
N SER A 204 13.74 -18.63 -3.13
CA SER A 204 13.60 -19.69 -2.12
C SER A 204 13.49 -19.05 -0.74
N GLY A 205 12.49 -19.42 0.06
CA GLY A 205 12.23 -18.82 1.39
C GLY A 205 10.73 -18.55 1.63
N PRO A 206 10.34 -18.13 2.84
CA PRO A 206 8.93 -17.94 3.21
C PRO A 206 8.25 -16.74 2.50
N PHE A 207 9.00 -15.65 2.26
CA PHE A 207 8.51 -14.38 1.72
C PHE A 207 8.24 -14.37 0.20
N GLN A 208 7.40 -15.28 -0.31
CA GLN A 208 7.10 -15.39 -1.74
C GLN A 208 5.70 -14.94 -2.14
N LYS A 209 4.80 -14.77 -1.17
CA LYS A 209 3.39 -14.48 -1.41
C LYS A 209 3.12 -12.99 -1.22
N ALA A 210 2.89 -12.24 -2.29
CA ALA A 210 2.43 -10.85 -2.14
C ALA A 210 1.02 -10.82 -1.48
N LEU A 211 0.94 -10.28 -0.26
CA LEU A 211 -0.29 -10.11 0.52
C LEU A 211 -1.01 -8.81 0.18
N VAL A 212 -0.25 -7.75 -0.14
CA VAL A 212 -0.75 -6.46 -0.64
C VAL A 212 0.19 -5.91 -1.69
N VAL A 213 -0.37 -5.46 -2.81
CA VAL A 213 0.29 -4.58 -3.79
C VAL A 213 -0.57 -3.33 -3.82
N SER A 214 -0.15 -2.28 -3.12
CA SER A 214 -0.89 -1.01 -3.11
C SER A 214 -0.17 0.02 -3.98
N GLY A 215 -0.96 0.77 -4.74
CA GLY A 215 -0.54 2.05 -5.30
C GLY A 215 -0.91 3.19 -4.35
N ALA A 216 -0.59 3.06 -3.05
CA ALA A 216 -0.90 4.09 -2.05
C ALA A 216 -0.48 5.47 -2.58
N GLU A 217 -1.39 6.45 -2.58
CA GLU A 217 -1.11 7.80 -3.06
C GLU A 217 -0.27 8.59 -2.04
N LEU A 218 0.96 8.14 -1.82
CA LEU A 218 1.93 8.79 -0.92
C LEU A 218 2.52 10.08 -1.52
N GLY A 219 2.15 10.42 -2.75
CA GLY A 219 2.84 11.45 -3.53
C GLY A 219 4.31 11.07 -3.75
N PRO A 220 5.16 12.00 -4.21
CA PRO A 220 6.60 11.78 -4.24
C PRO A 220 7.15 11.74 -2.80
N LEU A 221 7.46 10.53 -2.30
CA LEU A 221 8.21 10.36 -1.07
C LEU A 221 9.70 10.66 -1.33
N GLY A 222 10.09 11.92 -1.17
CA GLY A 222 11.51 12.30 -1.13
C GLY A 222 12.16 11.99 0.22
N GLU A 223 13.46 12.28 0.37
CA GLU A 223 14.26 12.03 1.60
C GLU A 223 13.75 12.70 2.88
N ARG A 224 12.71 13.55 2.78
CA ARG A 224 12.07 14.23 3.92
C ARG A 224 10.93 13.42 4.55
N HIS A 225 10.68 12.20 4.06
CA HIS A 225 9.60 11.33 4.54
C HIS A 225 10.14 10.07 5.21
N GLU A 226 9.74 9.88 6.46
CA GLU A 226 9.95 8.64 7.21
C GLU A 226 8.66 7.84 7.24
N LEU A 227 8.80 6.51 7.17
CA LEU A 227 7.66 5.58 7.08
C LEU A 227 7.68 4.66 8.30
N ALA A 228 6.49 4.38 8.83
CA ALA A 228 6.30 3.43 9.90
C ALA A 228 4.98 2.68 9.71
N LEU A 229 4.87 1.50 10.31
CA LEU A 229 3.63 0.73 10.40
C LEU A 229 3.09 0.77 11.82
N THR A 230 1.79 0.97 11.97
CA THR A 230 1.12 1.00 13.28
C THR A 230 -0.36 0.72 13.14
N ASP A 231 -1.00 0.03 14.07
CA ASP A 231 -2.47 -0.13 14.07
C ASP A 231 -3.10 1.13 14.71
N TRP A 232 -3.39 2.14 13.90
CA TRP A 232 -3.86 3.44 14.36
C TRP A 232 -5.33 3.39 14.76
N ASN A 233 -6.16 2.71 13.96
CA ASN A 233 -7.61 2.65 14.20
C ASN A 233 -8.01 1.53 15.18
N GLY A 234 -7.14 0.55 15.45
CA GLY A 234 -7.37 -0.58 16.36
C GLY A 234 -8.11 -1.74 15.72
N ASP A 235 -8.04 -1.88 14.39
CA ASP A 235 -8.74 -2.93 13.64
C ASP A 235 -7.91 -4.22 13.47
N GLY A 236 -6.69 -4.24 14.00
CA GLY A 236 -5.75 -5.37 13.94
C GLY A 236 -5.03 -5.48 12.60
N LYS A 237 -5.17 -4.51 11.69
CA LYS A 237 -4.37 -4.39 10.47
C LYS A 237 -3.40 -3.21 10.59
N PRO A 238 -2.11 -3.41 10.25
CA PRO A 238 -1.14 -2.32 10.28
C PRO A 238 -1.48 -1.20 9.29
N ASP A 239 -1.60 0.03 9.77
CA ASP A 239 -1.75 1.25 8.99
C ASP A 239 -0.38 1.86 8.64
N LEU A 240 -0.29 2.53 7.49
CA LEU A 240 0.93 3.17 7.03
C LEU A 240 0.99 4.61 7.53
N THR A 241 1.98 4.90 8.35
CA THR A 241 2.28 6.26 8.81
C THR A 241 3.39 6.88 7.98
N VAL A 242 3.19 8.13 7.58
CA VAL A 242 4.16 8.96 6.87
C VAL A 242 4.41 10.23 7.65
N VAL A 243 5.65 10.44 8.06
CA VAL A 243 6.10 11.64 8.76
C VAL A 243 6.83 12.55 7.79
N LYS A 244 6.40 13.80 7.69
CA LYS A 244 7.07 14.84 6.90
C LYS A 244 7.63 15.91 7.83
N GLY A 245 8.96 15.93 7.97
CA GLY A 245 9.64 16.79 8.95
C GLY A 245 9.83 18.25 8.53
N SER A 246 10.09 18.50 7.24
CA SER A 246 10.39 19.85 6.71
C SER A 246 9.74 20.14 5.36
N GLY A 247 9.69 21.42 4.97
CA GLY A 247 9.03 21.85 3.74
C GLY A 247 7.51 21.62 3.77
N THR A 248 6.95 21.66 4.97
CA THR A 248 5.53 21.49 5.27
C THR A 248 4.77 22.81 5.11
N VAL A 249 3.48 22.73 4.78
CA VAL A 249 2.66 23.94 4.59
C VAL A 249 2.47 24.66 5.92
N THR A 250 2.39 23.89 7.01
CA THR A 250 2.21 24.41 8.37
C THR A 250 3.50 24.89 9.03
N GLY A 251 4.67 24.63 8.42
CA GLY A 251 5.98 24.90 9.02
C GLY A 251 6.31 24.03 10.24
N LYS A 252 5.50 22.99 10.50
CA LYS A 252 5.66 22.02 11.59
C LYS A 252 5.91 20.63 11.02
N THR A 253 6.30 19.68 11.86
CA THR A 253 6.30 18.27 11.47
C THR A 253 4.84 17.82 11.26
N GLU A 254 4.56 17.22 10.10
CA GLU A 254 3.22 16.75 9.70
C GLU A 254 3.20 15.21 9.67
N VAL A 255 2.12 14.61 10.17
CA VAL A 255 1.91 13.16 10.16
C VAL A 255 0.65 12.84 9.36
N ARG A 256 0.80 11.88 8.45
CA ARG A 256 -0.27 11.31 7.65
C ARG A 256 -0.38 9.81 7.92
N ILE A 257 -1.58 9.29 8.08
CA ILE A 257 -1.83 7.86 8.32
C ILE A 257 -2.83 7.32 7.31
N LEU A 258 -2.48 6.22 6.63
CA LEU A 258 -3.32 5.55 5.65
C LEU A 258 -3.75 4.17 6.15
N ASP A 259 -5.02 3.87 5.95
CA ASP A 259 -5.71 2.68 6.44
C ASP A 259 -5.24 1.39 5.77
N GLY A 260 -4.60 0.50 6.53
CA GLY A 260 -4.13 -0.79 6.05
C GLY A 260 -5.25 -1.73 5.63
N ALA A 261 -6.41 -1.70 6.32
CA ALA A 261 -7.57 -2.52 5.97
C ALA A 261 -8.17 -2.17 4.60
N SER A 262 -8.03 -0.92 4.19
CA SER A 262 -8.42 -0.45 2.85
C SER A 262 -7.37 -0.71 1.76
N GLY A 263 -6.23 -1.34 2.10
CA GLY A 263 -5.08 -1.39 1.21
C GLY A 263 -4.43 -0.01 1.00
N PHE A 264 -4.46 0.83 2.04
CA PHE A 264 -3.96 2.20 2.09
C PHE A 264 -4.70 3.19 1.16
N ALA A 265 -5.95 2.88 0.80
CA ALA A 265 -6.79 3.75 -0.01
C ALA A 265 -7.44 4.88 0.80
N ASN A 266 -7.72 4.64 2.08
CA ASN A 266 -8.34 5.62 2.97
C ASN A 266 -7.30 6.36 3.81
N LEU A 267 -7.55 7.65 4.01
CA LEU A 267 -6.78 8.51 4.90
C LEU A 267 -7.42 8.48 6.30
N LEU A 268 -6.68 8.02 7.31
CA LEU A 268 -7.11 8.01 8.71
C LEU A 268 -6.74 9.30 9.44
N LEU A 269 -5.60 9.90 9.09
CA LEU A 269 -5.11 11.12 9.71
C LEU A 269 -4.30 11.96 8.71
N ASP A 270 -4.48 13.28 8.77
CA ASP A 270 -3.57 14.28 8.21
C ASP A 270 -3.51 15.47 9.18
N SER A 271 -2.43 15.57 9.95
CA SER A 271 -2.32 16.55 11.03
C SER A 271 -0.91 17.08 11.20
N ALA A 272 -0.81 18.40 11.40
CA ALA A 272 0.39 19.00 11.97
C ALA A 272 0.51 18.65 13.45
N THR A 273 1.71 18.31 13.86
CA THR A 273 2.03 17.94 15.25
C THR A 273 2.31 19.17 16.12
N ALA A 274 2.51 18.97 17.42
CA ALA A 274 3.04 19.98 18.33
C ALA A 274 4.53 20.28 18.08
N LEU A 275 5.22 19.39 17.36
CA LEU A 275 6.63 19.53 17.05
C LEU A 275 6.87 20.61 16.00
N GLY A 276 7.95 21.36 16.16
CA GLY A 276 8.43 22.28 15.12
C GLY A 276 8.88 21.55 13.85
N PRO A 277 9.49 22.27 12.90
CA PRO A 277 10.11 21.63 11.76
C PRO A 277 11.28 20.74 12.22
N THR A 278 11.43 19.60 11.57
CA THR A 278 12.48 18.60 11.82
C THR A 278 13.25 18.28 10.54
N ASP A 279 14.37 17.59 10.68
CA ASP A 279 15.33 17.35 9.60
C ASP A 279 15.96 15.94 9.70
N ALA A 280 16.98 15.66 8.89
CA ALA A 280 17.66 14.35 8.83
C ALA A 280 18.31 13.92 10.16
N THR A 281 18.44 14.82 11.13
CA THR A 281 18.98 14.49 12.46
C THR A 281 17.93 13.87 13.37
N HIS A 282 16.66 13.90 12.96
CA HIS A 282 15.54 13.30 13.68
C HIS A 282 15.28 11.86 13.22
N ALA A 283 14.68 11.08 14.10
CA ALA A 283 14.14 9.77 13.82
C ALA A 283 12.79 9.64 14.54
N TYR A 284 11.89 8.83 14.00
CA TYR A 284 10.55 8.67 14.55
C TYR A 284 10.24 7.20 14.82
N ALA A 285 9.51 6.94 15.91
CA ALA A 285 8.97 5.63 16.21
C ALA A 285 7.56 5.77 16.77
N PHE A 286 6.74 4.73 16.62
CA PHE A 286 5.35 4.74 17.05
C PHE A 286 5.09 3.61 18.03
N THR A 287 4.42 3.90 19.14
CA THR A 287 4.05 2.93 20.17
C THR A 287 2.95 3.48 21.05
N ASP A 288 2.13 2.64 21.66
CA ASP A 288 1.25 3.09 22.75
C ASP A 288 2.10 3.36 24.00
N TRP A 289 2.43 4.63 24.27
CA TRP A 289 3.30 5.03 25.38
C TRP A 289 2.52 5.13 26.69
N ASN A 290 1.29 5.63 26.62
CA ASN A 290 0.48 5.94 27.80
C ASN A 290 -0.54 4.83 28.16
N GLY A 291 -0.69 3.80 27.32
CA GLY A 291 -1.60 2.66 27.52
C GLY A 291 -3.04 2.93 27.10
N ASP A 292 -3.31 3.95 26.28
CA ASP A 292 -4.65 4.32 25.83
C ASP A 292 -5.11 3.60 24.54
N LYS A 293 -4.27 2.71 24.00
CA LYS A 293 -4.48 1.97 22.76
C LYS A 293 -4.52 2.86 21.51
N LYS A 294 -3.97 4.06 21.58
CA LYS A 294 -3.66 4.89 20.42
C LYS A 294 -2.14 5.05 20.29
N PRO A 295 -1.55 4.72 19.14
CA PRO A 295 -0.12 4.88 18.95
C PRO A 295 0.33 6.33 19.15
N ASP A 296 1.25 6.53 20.08
CA ASP A 296 1.97 7.77 20.35
C ASP A 296 3.22 7.87 19.46
N LEU A 297 3.71 9.10 19.25
CA LEU A 297 4.89 9.39 18.44
C LEU A 297 6.09 9.67 19.34
N VAL A 298 7.09 8.79 19.29
CA VAL A 298 8.41 8.99 19.90
C VAL A 298 9.33 9.64 18.88
N VAL A 299 9.97 10.74 19.27
CA VAL A 299 10.87 11.50 18.41
C VAL A 299 12.24 11.56 19.05
N VAL A 300 13.27 11.13 18.32
CA VAL A 300 14.66 11.17 18.74
C VAL A 300 15.42 12.20 17.91
N GLN A 301 16.10 13.15 18.56
CA GLN A 301 17.03 14.07 17.93
C GLN A 301 18.46 13.64 18.25
N ARG A 302 19.25 13.31 17.23
CA ARG A 302 20.63 12.84 17.37
C ARG A 302 21.53 13.90 18.00
N SER A 303 22.51 13.45 18.77
CA SER A 303 23.33 14.33 19.61
C SER A 303 24.23 15.30 18.84
N GLY A 304 24.62 14.97 17.60
CA GLY A 304 25.37 15.88 16.73
C GLY A 304 24.65 17.18 16.37
N ALA A 305 23.34 17.25 16.61
CA ALA A 305 22.48 18.41 16.32
C ALA A 305 22.10 19.22 17.57
N THR A 306 22.56 18.82 18.75
CA THR A 306 22.17 19.43 20.03
C THR A 306 23.31 20.22 20.66
N ALA A 307 22.98 21.32 21.34
CA ALA A 307 23.97 22.24 21.91
C ALA A 307 24.81 21.61 23.05
N ASP A 308 24.24 20.63 23.75
CA ASP A 308 24.85 19.88 24.85
C ASP A 308 25.53 18.58 24.39
N GLY A 309 25.47 18.24 23.09
CA GLY A 309 26.07 17.03 22.54
C GLY A 309 25.42 15.74 23.04
N LEU A 310 24.17 15.82 23.53
CA LEU A 310 23.39 14.68 24.01
C LEU A 310 22.18 14.43 23.11
N THR A 311 21.80 13.16 23.01
CA THR A 311 20.57 12.77 22.30
C THR A 311 19.36 13.31 23.05
N ARG A 312 18.35 13.81 22.32
CA ARG A 312 17.08 14.22 22.92
C ARG A 312 15.95 13.29 22.51
N VAL A 313 15.03 13.05 23.44
CA VAL A 313 13.83 12.26 23.20
C VAL A 313 12.61 13.06 23.64
N SER A 314 11.54 13.00 22.86
CA SER A 314 10.21 13.52 23.21
C SER A 314 9.14 12.55 22.78
N VAL A 315 7.97 12.61 23.43
CA VAL A 315 6.81 11.76 23.12
C VAL A 315 5.58 12.63 22.93
N LEU A 316 4.90 12.47 21.81
CA LEU A 316 3.67 13.18 21.45
C LEU A 316 2.47 12.23 21.48
N ASP A 317 1.38 12.72 22.03
CA ASP A 317 0.14 12.00 22.31
C ASP A 317 -0.67 11.71 21.04
N GLY A 318 -0.82 10.44 20.69
CA GLY A 318 -1.60 9.96 19.55
C GLY A 318 -3.09 10.29 19.66
N ALA A 319 -3.68 10.15 20.84
CA ALA A 319 -5.09 10.48 21.08
C ALA A 319 -5.38 11.98 20.85
N SER A 320 -4.36 12.84 20.98
CA SER A 320 -4.45 14.27 20.64
C SER A 320 -4.18 14.59 19.16
N SER A 321 -4.04 13.58 18.29
CA SER A 321 -3.49 13.73 16.93
C SER A 321 -2.11 14.40 16.93
N PHE A 322 -1.27 14.00 17.90
CA PHE A 322 0.09 14.50 18.14
C PHE A 322 0.18 16.00 18.45
N ARG A 323 -0.88 16.60 19.00
CA ARG A 323 -0.93 18.04 19.35
C ARG A 323 -0.50 18.33 20.79
N ARG A 324 -0.29 17.30 21.61
CA ARG A 324 0.15 17.39 23.00
C ARG A 324 1.42 16.55 23.21
N PHE A 325 2.33 17.04 24.04
CA PHE A 325 3.47 16.25 24.51
C PHE A 325 3.06 15.42 25.74
N LEU A 326 3.35 14.12 25.73
CA LEU A 326 3.38 13.28 26.91
C LEU A 326 4.71 13.43 27.65
N ILE A 327 5.81 13.54 26.90
CA ILE A 327 7.15 13.85 27.40
C ILE A 327 7.74 14.97 26.54
N PRO A 328 8.01 16.15 27.11
CA PRO A 328 8.74 17.21 26.41
C PRO A 328 10.17 16.78 26.04
N ALA A 329 10.76 17.44 25.04
CA ALA A 329 12.13 17.13 24.63
C ALA A 329 13.13 17.27 25.79
N GLY A 330 13.77 16.16 26.15
CA GLY A 330 14.76 16.07 27.22
C GLY A 330 15.98 15.27 26.78
N SER A 331 17.15 15.62 27.33
CA SER A 331 18.40 14.91 27.05
C SER A 331 18.40 13.54 27.74
N VAL A 332 18.95 12.53 27.06
CA VAL A 332 19.06 11.15 27.57
C VAL A 332 20.54 10.74 27.65
N PRO A 333 20.93 9.73 28.47
CA PRO A 333 22.32 9.34 28.66
C PRO A 333 22.86 8.50 27.49
N ALA A 334 22.73 9.01 26.26
CA ALA A 334 23.21 8.41 25.03
C ALA A 334 23.75 9.47 24.06
N VAL A 335 24.85 9.16 23.38
CA VAL A 335 25.46 10.00 22.34
C VAL A 335 25.26 9.27 21.01
N THR A 336 24.58 9.91 20.06
CA THR A 336 24.10 9.26 18.84
C THR A 336 24.36 10.09 17.58
N GLY A 337 24.28 9.45 16.42
CA GLY A 337 24.62 10.03 15.12
C GLY A 337 24.15 9.12 13.99
N ASP A 338 24.63 9.33 12.78
CA ASP A 338 24.09 8.69 11.56
C ASP A 338 24.23 7.16 11.54
N ARG A 339 25.18 6.63 12.29
CA ARG A 339 25.39 5.19 12.49
C ARG A 339 24.41 4.52 13.46
N HIS A 340 23.52 5.30 14.08
CA HIS A 340 22.54 4.82 15.06
C HIS A 340 21.13 4.79 14.48
N GLN A 341 20.44 3.69 14.77
CA GLN A 341 19.02 3.48 14.48
C GLN A 341 18.25 3.34 15.79
N PHE A 342 16.96 3.64 15.74
CA PHE A 342 16.10 3.74 16.92
C PHE A 342 14.86 2.89 16.72
N ALA A 343 14.44 2.20 17.78
CA ALA A 343 13.17 1.50 17.85
C ALA A 343 12.60 1.63 19.26
N VAL A 344 11.31 1.34 19.41
CA VAL A 344 10.63 1.32 20.71
C VAL A 344 9.95 -0.02 20.91
N ALA A 345 10.15 -0.62 22.07
CA ALA A 345 9.56 -1.88 22.45
C ALA A 345 9.65 -2.05 23.97
N ASP A 346 8.70 -2.75 24.58
CA ASP A 346 8.77 -3.11 26.01
C ASP A 346 9.84 -4.20 26.22
N TRP A 347 11.08 -3.77 26.48
CA TRP A 347 12.25 -4.65 26.50
C TRP A 347 12.33 -5.47 27.79
N ASN A 348 11.93 -4.86 28.91
CA ASN A 348 11.98 -5.51 30.22
C ASN A 348 10.65 -6.16 30.65
N GLY A 349 9.56 -5.94 29.90
CA GLY A 349 8.24 -6.50 30.18
C GLY A 349 7.47 -5.76 31.29
N ASP A 350 7.78 -4.48 31.53
CA ASP A 350 7.13 -3.67 32.57
C ASP A 350 5.87 -2.94 32.09
N GLY A 351 5.53 -3.08 30.80
CA GLY A 351 4.37 -2.47 30.17
C GLY A 351 4.59 -1.02 29.73
N ARG A 352 5.81 -0.47 29.85
CA ARG A 352 6.19 0.82 29.27
C ARG A 352 7.21 0.60 28.15
N PRO A 353 6.97 1.14 26.95
CA PRO A 353 7.93 1.00 25.86
C PRO A 353 9.30 1.60 26.22
N ASP A 354 10.38 0.85 25.98
CA ASP A 354 11.76 1.28 26.14
C ASP A 354 12.33 1.77 24.80
N LEU A 355 13.36 2.62 24.86
CA LEU A 355 14.07 3.09 23.67
C LEU A 355 15.27 2.20 23.38
N VAL A 356 15.22 1.51 22.24
CA VAL A 356 16.32 0.67 21.74
C VAL A 356 17.17 1.48 20.77
N ILE A 357 18.44 1.65 21.10
CA ILE A 357 19.43 2.40 20.31
C ILE A 357 20.41 1.39 19.74
N THR A 358 20.44 1.26 18.41
CA THR A 358 21.27 0.28 17.71
C THR A 358 22.37 0.97 16.92
N GLN A 359 23.63 0.73 17.30
CA GLN A 359 24.80 1.18 16.55
C GLN A 359 25.18 0.13 15.50
N THR A 360 25.06 0.49 14.23
CA THR A 360 25.22 -0.45 13.10
C THR A 360 26.64 -0.48 12.54
N SER A 361 27.40 0.61 12.66
CA SER A 361 28.75 0.75 12.11
C SER A 361 29.69 1.54 13.02
N GLY A 362 31.00 1.41 12.81
CA GLY A 362 32.04 2.08 13.60
C GLY A 362 32.02 1.68 15.08
N THR A 363 31.62 0.45 15.37
CA THR A 363 31.51 -0.11 16.73
C THR A 363 32.87 -0.56 17.24
N ALA A 364 33.03 -0.60 18.56
CA ALA A 364 34.29 -1.04 19.17
C ALA A 364 34.48 -2.55 18.99
N SER A 365 33.38 -3.31 19.07
CA SER A 365 33.36 -4.77 18.94
C SER A 365 33.48 -5.29 17.51
N LYS A 366 33.39 -4.43 16.48
CA LYS A 366 33.24 -4.83 15.06
C LYS A 366 31.97 -5.60 14.76
N LYS A 367 31.02 -5.57 15.70
CA LYS A 367 29.69 -6.15 15.62
C LYS A 367 28.66 -5.08 15.94
N MET A 368 27.40 -5.33 15.59
CA MET A 368 26.32 -4.41 15.95
C MET A 368 26.14 -4.38 17.48
N GLU A 369 26.04 -3.17 18.03
CA GLU A 369 25.95 -2.88 19.47
C GLU A 369 24.60 -2.22 19.81
N ILE A 370 23.99 -2.62 20.92
CA ILE A 370 22.66 -2.15 21.36
C ILE A 370 22.73 -1.57 22.76
N GLN A 371 22.09 -0.42 22.95
CA GLN A 371 21.80 0.19 24.23
C GLN A 371 20.29 0.31 24.38
N VAL A 372 19.79 0.05 25.59
CA VAL A 372 18.36 0.12 25.88
C VAL A 372 18.13 1.10 27.03
N LEU A 373 17.35 2.14 26.76
CA LEU A 373 16.97 3.15 27.75
C LEU A 373 15.55 2.89 28.27
N ASP A 374 15.44 2.85 29.59
CA ASP A 374 14.23 2.54 30.36
C ASP A 374 13.14 3.59 30.16
N GLY A 375 12.02 3.17 29.58
CA GLY A 375 10.85 4.02 29.36
C GLY A 375 10.15 4.43 30.66
N ALA A 376 10.09 3.54 31.66
CA ALA A 376 9.54 3.82 32.98
C ALA A 376 10.33 4.90 33.75
N ALA A 377 11.63 5.01 33.47
CA ALA A 377 12.50 6.07 33.97
C ALA A 377 12.56 7.31 33.06
N GLY A 378 11.66 7.45 32.08
CA GLY A 378 11.67 8.56 31.12
C GLY A 378 12.96 8.62 30.28
N PHE A 379 13.48 7.44 29.95
CA PHE A 379 14.73 7.20 29.22
C PHE A 379 16.02 7.67 29.92
N GLN A 380 15.97 7.93 31.24
CA GLN A 380 17.13 8.43 31.99
C GLN A 380 18.06 7.32 32.52
N ARG A 381 17.73 6.05 32.27
CA ARG A 381 18.45 4.89 32.82
C ARG A 381 18.68 3.85 31.73
N HIS A 382 19.88 3.26 31.67
CA HIS A 382 20.14 2.08 30.84
C HIS A 382 19.57 0.83 31.53
N LEU A 383 18.83 0.00 30.81
CA LEU A 383 18.30 -1.27 31.32
C LEU A 383 19.36 -2.38 31.34
N THR A 384 20.28 -2.34 30.39
CA THR A 384 21.32 -3.35 30.21
C THR A 384 22.67 -2.68 29.94
N PRO A 385 23.80 -3.34 30.26
CA PRO A 385 25.07 -3.02 29.62
C PRO A 385 24.92 -3.13 28.10
N THR A 386 25.80 -2.47 27.35
CA THR A 386 25.78 -2.55 25.88
C THR A 386 25.83 -4.00 25.42
N LEU A 387 24.80 -4.41 24.67
CA LEU A 387 24.70 -5.75 24.11
C LEU A 387 25.50 -5.79 22.81
N VAL A 388 26.29 -6.84 22.63
CA VAL A 388 27.04 -7.11 21.42
C VAL A 388 26.41 -8.31 20.73
N THR A 389 25.93 -8.14 19.52
CA THR A 389 25.23 -9.22 18.79
C THR A 389 26.21 -10.19 18.12
N SER A 390 25.68 -11.27 17.56
CA SER A 390 26.43 -12.16 16.67
C SER A 390 26.78 -11.51 15.32
N GLU A 391 26.11 -10.42 14.97
CA GLU A 391 26.13 -9.82 13.65
C GLU A 391 27.22 -8.76 13.44
N PRO A 392 27.92 -8.75 12.29
CA PRO A 392 29.00 -7.81 12.02
C PRO A 392 28.50 -6.37 11.84
N GLU A 393 29.40 -5.41 12.10
CA GLU A 393 29.13 -4.01 11.79
C GLU A 393 28.97 -3.79 10.27
N SER A 394 28.02 -2.95 9.87
CA SER A 394 27.70 -2.65 8.47
C SER A 394 27.01 -1.29 8.36
N THR A 395 27.45 -0.47 7.39
CA THR A 395 26.81 0.82 7.06
C THR A 395 25.47 0.65 6.35
N ASP A 396 25.24 -0.53 5.76
CA ASP A 396 24.12 -0.78 4.86
C ASP A 396 23.04 -1.61 5.58
N ARG A 397 22.92 -1.44 6.88
CA ARG A 397 22.07 -2.28 7.72
C ARG A 397 20.77 -1.56 8.06
N GLN A 398 19.67 -2.29 8.13
CA GLN A 398 18.42 -1.84 8.72
C GLN A 398 18.09 -2.74 9.89
N VAL A 399 17.55 -2.14 10.95
CA VAL A 399 17.16 -2.84 12.18
C VAL A 399 15.69 -2.59 12.44
N ILE A 400 14.98 -3.66 12.78
CA ILE A 400 13.60 -3.63 13.23
C ILE A 400 13.54 -4.40 14.54
N VAL A 401 12.82 -3.87 15.53
CA VAL A 401 12.65 -4.49 16.84
C VAL A 401 11.18 -4.80 17.03
N THR A 402 10.87 -6.06 17.28
CA THR A 402 9.51 -6.57 17.49
C THR A 402 9.60 -7.99 18.06
N ASP A 403 8.56 -8.44 18.74
CA ASP A 403 8.46 -9.82 19.25
C ASP A 403 8.18 -10.77 18.06
N PHE A 404 9.20 -11.48 17.59
CA PHE A 404 9.17 -12.28 16.36
C PHE A 404 8.61 -13.68 16.60
N ASP A 405 8.94 -14.30 17.73
CA ASP A 405 8.49 -15.67 18.08
C ASP A 405 7.33 -15.72 19.07
N ALA A 406 6.79 -14.55 19.45
CA ALA A 406 5.65 -14.36 20.35
C ALA A 406 5.92 -14.80 21.80
N ASP A 407 7.17 -14.72 22.25
CA ASP A 407 7.58 -15.03 23.62
C ASP A 407 7.42 -13.86 24.61
N LYS A 408 7.00 -12.68 24.12
CA LYS A 408 6.90 -11.41 24.86
C LYS A 408 8.24 -10.81 25.25
N ARG A 409 9.29 -11.10 24.50
CA ARG A 409 10.58 -10.40 24.51
C ARG A 409 10.77 -9.78 23.13
N PRO A 410 11.21 -8.52 23.05
CA PRO A 410 11.50 -7.94 21.74
C PRO A 410 12.72 -8.62 21.10
N ASP A 411 12.54 -9.11 19.89
CA ASP A 411 13.60 -9.63 19.02
C ASP A 411 14.13 -8.53 18.10
N LEU A 412 15.28 -8.80 17.48
CA LEU A 412 15.92 -7.86 16.57
C LEU A 412 16.11 -8.49 15.18
N ALA A 413 15.37 -7.97 14.20
CA ALA A 413 15.55 -8.28 12.80
C ALA A 413 16.58 -7.33 12.16
N ALA A 414 17.67 -7.90 11.67
CA ALA A 414 18.76 -7.23 10.97
C ALA A 414 18.72 -7.54 9.47
N ILE A 415 18.57 -6.50 8.66
CA ILE A 415 18.42 -6.60 7.21
C ILE A 415 19.60 -5.91 6.52
N GLN A 416 20.27 -6.62 5.62
CA GLN A 416 21.29 -6.04 4.77
C GLN A 416 20.64 -5.33 3.57
N LYS A 417 20.61 -4.00 3.59
CA LYS A 417 20.03 -3.18 2.52
C LYS A 417 20.74 -3.39 1.19
N ALA A 418 22.08 -3.47 1.18
CA ALA A 418 22.80 -3.73 -0.06
C ALA A 418 22.64 -5.18 -0.50
N THR A 419 22.38 -5.37 -1.79
CA THR A 419 22.37 -6.70 -2.40
C THR A 419 23.78 -7.29 -2.33
N ALA A 420 23.90 -8.51 -1.82
CA ALA A 420 25.17 -9.22 -1.80
C ALA A 420 25.62 -9.63 -3.21
N ALA A 421 26.87 -10.08 -3.35
CA ALA A 421 27.44 -10.46 -4.65
C ALA A 421 26.65 -11.55 -5.39
N ASP A 422 25.88 -12.36 -4.66
CA ASP A 422 24.99 -13.40 -5.18
C ASP A 422 23.58 -12.89 -5.52
N GLY A 423 23.33 -11.57 -5.45
CA GLY A 423 22.06 -10.96 -5.84
C GLY A 423 20.99 -10.96 -4.76
N LYS A 424 21.34 -11.31 -3.50
CA LYS A 424 20.38 -11.50 -2.41
C LYS A 424 20.51 -10.46 -1.31
N THR A 425 19.38 -10.09 -0.70
CA THR A 425 19.35 -9.38 0.59
C THR A 425 19.23 -10.41 1.70
N ARG A 426 20.01 -10.25 2.77
CA ARG A 426 20.00 -11.15 3.93
C ARG A 426 19.23 -10.54 5.09
N LEU A 427 18.42 -11.35 5.73
CA LEU A 427 17.69 -11.06 6.96
C LEU A 427 18.09 -12.08 8.02
N ASN A 428 18.55 -11.58 9.17
CA ASN A 428 18.78 -12.39 10.37
C ASN A 428 17.92 -11.86 11.52
N VAL A 429 17.23 -12.74 12.22
CA VAL A 429 16.43 -12.41 13.41
C VAL A 429 17.17 -12.94 14.63
N LEU A 430 17.48 -12.05 15.56
CA LEU A 430 18.19 -12.33 16.80
C LEU A 430 17.20 -12.40 17.96
N ASP A 431 17.31 -13.46 18.76
CA ASP A 431 16.41 -13.77 19.88
C ASP A 431 16.65 -12.83 21.07
N GLY A 432 15.62 -12.08 21.47
CA GLY A 432 15.60 -11.21 22.64
C GLY A 432 15.79 -11.97 23.95
N ALA A 433 15.22 -13.18 24.09
CA ALA A 433 15.37 -14.02 25.27
C ALA A 433 16.83 -14.46 25.51
N SER A 434 17.59 -14.62 24.43
CA SER A 434 19.03 -14.92 24.47
C SER A 434 19.93 -13.70 24.71
N ASN A 435 19.37 -12.49 24.88
CA ASN A 435 20.09 -11.22 24.76
C ASN A 435 20.78 -11.04 23.39
N LEU A 436 20.05 -11.38 22.33
CA LEU A 436 20.46 -11.24 20.93
C LEU A 436 21.70 -12.05 20.54
N GLN A 437 21.93 -13.19 21.21
CA GLN A 437 23.04 -14.10 20.90
C GLN A 437 22.64 -15.19 19.92
N ASP A 438 21.42 -15.70 20.06
CA ASP A 438 20.89 -16.76 19.23
C ASP A 438 20.15 -16.20 18.00
N VAL A 439 20.20 -16.94 16.90
CA VAL A 439 19.53 -16.57 15.64
C VAL A 439 18.26 -17.42 15.51
N LEU A 440 17.10 -16.77 15.55
CA LEU A 440 15.79 -17.40 15.36
C LEU A 440 15.54 -17.77 13.89
N LEU A 441 15.97 -16.88 12.99
CA LEU A 441 15.75 -17.02 11.55
C LEU A 441 16.91 -16.41 10.76
N SER A 442 17.34 -17.12 9.73
CA SER A 442 18.15 -16.58 8.63
C SER A 442 17.44 -16.82 7.31
N ALA A 443 17.22 -15.76 6.55
CA ALA A 443 16.52 -15.82 5.27
C ALA A 443 17.17 -14.91 4.23
N ASP A 444 17.06 -15.30 2.96
CA ASP A 444 17.31 -14.43 1.83
C ASP A 444 15.97 -13.82 1.37
N THR A 445 15.91 -12.50 1.17
CA THR A 445 14.72 -11.82 0.63
C THR A 445 14.88 -11.52 -0.86
N ALA A 446 13.76 -11.44 -1.60
CA ALA A 446 13.74 -11.12 -3.04
C ALA A 446 12.74 -9.98 -3.35
N PRO A 447 13.04 -9.06 -4.29
CA PRO A 447 14.34 -8.81 -4.92
C PRO A 447 15.21 -7.89 -4.05
N GLY A 448 16.53 -7.90 -4.29
CA GLY A 448 17.52 -7.18 -3.49
C GLY A 448 17.12 -5.74 -3.19
N ALA A 449 17.24 -5.34 -1.92
CA ALA A 449 17.03 -3.97 -1.52
C ALA A 449 18.02 -3.07 -2.28
N SER A 450 17.49 -2.04 -2.92
CA SER A 450 18.28 -0.97 -3.52
C SER A 450 18.22 0.24 -2.58
N ALA A 451 19.03 1.27 -2.83
CA ALA A 451 18.94 2.54 -2.09
C ALA A 451 17.54 3.20 -2.15
N HIS A 452 16.66 2.71 -3.01
CA HIS A 452 15.29 3.19 -3.18
C HIS A 452 14.23 2.35 -2.44
N LEU A 453 14.62 1.26 -1.76
CA LEU A 453 13.72 0.30 -1.13
C LEU A 453 13.84 0.35 0.41
N ASP A 454 12.79 0.78 1.10
CA ASP A 454 12.66 0.60 2.54
C ASP A 454 12.00 -0.74 2.84
N VAL A 455 12.45 -1.41 3.91
CA VAL A 455 11.87 -2.66 4.37
C VAL A 455 11.23 -2.44 5.74
N LEU A 456 9.97 -2.83 5.89
CA LEU A 456 9.19 -2.77 7.11
C LEU A 456 8.73 -4.21 7.41
N VAL A 457 8.66 -4.59 8.68
CA VAL A 457 8.24 -5.93 9.09
C VAL A 457 7.01 -5.79 9.96
N THR A 458 5.99 -6.63 9.71
CA THR A 458 4.72 -6.56 10.44
C THR A 458 3.94 -7.86 10.36
N ALA A 459 3.11 -8.18 11.34
CA ALA A 459 2.12 -9.25 11.19
C ALA A 459 0.91 -8.72 10.39
N TRP A 460 0.97 -8.79 9.06
CA TRP A 460 -0.03 -8.17 8.17
C TRP A 460 -1.34 -8.96 8.11
N ASN A 461 -1.23 -10.29 8.07
CA ASN A 461 -2.37 -11.18 7.83
C ASN A 461 -2.95 -11.81 9.12
N GLY A 462 -2.34 -11.56 10.28
CA GLY A 462 -2.76 -12.08 11.58
C GLY A 462 -2.51 -13.57 11.80
N ASP A 463 -1.67 -14.23 10.99
CA ASP A 463 -1.34 -15.66 11.09
C ASP A 463 -0.26 -15.99 12.13
N ARG A 464 0.14 -15.00 12.93
CA ARG A 464 1.25 -15.05 13.92
C ARG A 464 2.62 -15.30 13.30
N LYS A 465 2.78 -15.05 12.01
CA LYS A 465 4.07 -14.87 11.38
C LYS A 465 4.23 -13.42 10.97
N LEU A 466 5.49 -12.97 10.92
CA LEU A 466 5.79 -11.66 10.39
C LEU A 466 5.88 -11.70 8.86
N ASP A 467 5.34 -10.66 8.26
CA ASP A 467 5.31 -10.37 6.84
C ASP A 467 6.25 -9.19 6.55
N LEU A 468 6.82 -9.17 5.34
CA LEU A 468 7.82 -8.19 4.90
C LEU A 468 7.18 -7.17 3.95
N MET A 469 7.00 -5.93 4.40
CA MET A 469 6.59 -4.81 3.54
C MET A 469 7.82 -4.14 2.92
N MET A 470 7.87 -4.07 1.60
CA MET A 470 8.88 -3.37 0.82
C MET A 470 8.27 -2.11 0.23
N VAL A 471 8.93 -0.96 0.43
CA VAL A 471 8.50 0.35 -0.08
C VAL A 471 9.55 0.89 -1.02
N GLN A 472 9.28 0.91 -2.33
CA GLN A 472 10.12 1.59 -3.29
C GLN A 472 9.77 3.09 -3.31
N LYS A 473 10.57 3.95 -2.66
CA LYS A 473 10.29 5.38 -2.51
C LYS A 473 10.50 6.20 -3.78
N THR A 474 11.50 5.86 -4.59
CA THR A 474 11.95 6.65 -5.76
C THR A 474 12.40 5.72 -6.91
N GLY A 475 12.56 6.28 -8.12
CA GLY A 475 13.00 5.50 -9.29
C GLY A 475 11.94 4.54 -9.86
N THR A 476 10.70 4.64 -9.38
CA THR A 476 9.56 3.88 -9.92
C THR A 476 9.16 4.44 -11.28
N PRO A 477 8.70 3.60 -12.23
CA PRO A 477 8.15 4.06 -13.50
C PRO A 477 6.93 4.99 -13.32
N SER A 478 6.26 4.90 -12.17
CA SER A 478 5.13 5.74 -11.78
C SER A 478 5.52 7.12 -11.22
N GLY A 479 6.80 7.32 -10.87
CA GLY A 479 7.27 8.53 -10.17
C GLY A 479 6.72 8.67 -8.73
N ARG A 480 6.10 7.62 -8.18
CA ARG A 480 5.47 7.56 -6.86
C ARG A 480 6.04 6.40 -6.05
N ALA A 481 5.83 6.41 -4.73
CA ALA A 481 6.24 5.27 -3.93
C ALA A 481 5.35 4.04 -4.23
N GLU A 482 5.97 2.87 -4.41
CA GLU A 482 5.28 1.60 -4.66
C GLU A 482 5.50 0.65 -3.47
N LEU A 483 4.48 -0.14 -3.13
CA LEU A 483 4.51 -0.99 -1.95
C LEU A 483 4.16 -2.44 -2.26
N VAL A 484 4.93 -3.38 -1.70
CA VAL A 484 4.65 -4.82 -1.73
C VAL A 484 4.78 -5.39 -0.32
N VAL A 485 3.74 -6.03 0.20
CA VAL A 485 3.83 -6.86 1.42
C VAL A 485 4.00 -8.31 1.01
N LEU A 486 5.05 -8.99 1.47
CA LEU A 486 5.35 -10.40 1.23
C LEU A 486 5.07 -11.20 2.50
N GLY A 487 4.21 -12.22 2.40
CA GLY A 487 3.83 -13.04 3.53
C GLY A 487 4.85 -14.11 3.90
N GLY A 488 5.01 -14.40 5.20
CA GLY A 488 5.96 -15.38 5.75
C GLY A 488 5.46 -16.83 5.95
#